data_AF-A0A7W1VT95-F1
#
_entry.id   AF-A0A7W1VT95-F1
#
_cell.length_a   1.000
_cell.length_b   1.000
_cell.length_c   1.000
_cell.angle_alpha   90.00
_cell.angle_beta   90.00
_cell.angle_gamma   90.00
#
_symmetry.space_group_name_H-M   'P 1'
#
loop_
_entity.id
_entity.type
_entity.pdbx_description
1 polymer ?
#
loop_
_entity_poly.entity_id
_entity_poly.type
_entity_poly.pdbx_seq_one_letter_code
_entity_poly.pdbx_strand_id
1 'polypeptide(L)'
;MDIVFKCTSCDQELEVDSAGAGSEIPCPTCNTLLVIPEATPENLATANPVGSAAATRIEKHFAVPQHSAPESLIKKPKPTLQVAAKETDKKLRIKTIKHGDCVEVGKSKYDEIVTEFLQQIGEENIVQMHPISYSHTDAAGRTMYNDFGLMIIFRG
;
A
#
# COMPACT_ATOMS: atom_id res chain seq x y z
N MET A 1 0.02 -18.37 20.11
CA MET A 1 1.29 -17.83 20.67
C MET A 1 1.99 -17.21 19.50
N ASP A 2 2.46 -15.98 19.63
CA ASP A 2 2.96 -15.26 18.48
C ASP A 2 4.46 -15.47 18.29
N ILE A 3 4.86 -15.71 17.04
CA ILE A 3 6.25 -15.83 16.60
C ILE A 3 6.65 -14.46 16.07
N VAL A 4 7.66 -13.85 16.69
CA VAL A 4 8.25 -12.59 16.22
C VAL A 4 9.53 -12.91 15.45
N PHE A 5 9.60 -12.48 14.19
CA PHE A 5 10.75 -12.74 13.33
C PHE A 5 10.95 -11.61 12.29
N LYS A 6 12.12 -11.58 11.64
CA LYS A 6 12.47 -10.53 10.67
C LYS A 6 12.50 -11.06 9.25
N CYS A 7 11.99 -10.26 8.32
CA CYS A 7 12.06 -10.56 6.89
C CYS A 7 13.52 -10.47 6.39
N THR A 8 14.01 -11.52 5.72
CA THR A 8 15.39 -11.59 5.19
C THR A 8 15.69 -10.61 4.05
N SER A 9 14.67 -9.98 3.46
CA SER A 9 14.82 -9.10 2.30
C SER A 9 14.75 -7.61 2.64
N CYS A 10 14.08 -7.24 3.74
CA CYS A 10 13.88 -5.84 4.12
C CYS A 10 14.05 -5.57 5.62
N ASP A 11 14.43 -6.58 6.40
CA ASP A 11 14.62 -6.53 7.86
C ASP A 11 13.39 -6.08 8.67
N GLN A 12 12.21 -6.09 8.04
CA GLN A 12 10.94 -5.78 8.69
C GLN A 12 10.62 -6.84 9.74
N GLU A 13 10.34 -6.40 10.97
CA GLU A 13 9.83 -7.24 12.05
C GLU A 13 8.36 -7.58 11.80
N LEU A 14 8.03 -8.87 11.87
CA LEU A 14 6.71 -9.44 11.63
C LEU A 14 6.33 -10.33 12.81
N GLU A 15 5.06 -10.27 13.16
CA GLU A 15 4.44 -11.08 14.21
C GLU A 15 3.34 -11.92 13.57
N VAL A 16 3.44 -13.23 13.71
CA VAL A 16 2.47 -14.19 13.14
C VAL A 16 2.14 -15.26 14.18
N ASP A 17 0.90 -15.75 14.17
CA ASP A 17 0.55 -16.83 15.10
C ASP A 17 1.33 -18.11 14.77
N SER A 18 1.73 -18.83 15.81
CA SER A 18 2.44 -20.11 15.75
C SER A 18 1.80 -21.17 14.84
N ALA A 19 0.48 -21.12 14.61
CA ALA A 19 -0.22 -22.00 13.69
C ALA A 19 0.18 -21.78 12.23
N GLY A 20 0.79 -20.64 11.90
CA GLY A 20 1.29 -20.32 10.56
C GLY A 20 2.69 -20.88 10.25
N ALA A 21 3.36 -21.55 11.21
CA ALA A 21 4.70 -22.09 11.01
C ALA A 21 4.80 -22.95 9.73
N GLY A 22 5.83 -22.71 8.92
CA GLY A 22 6.06 -23.40 7.65
C GLY A 22 5.22 -22.91 6.46
N SER A 23 4.30 -21.96 6.65
CA SER A 23 3.52 -21.37 5.54
C SER A 23 4.28 -20.26 4.82
N GLU A 24 4.01 -20.10 3.52
CA GLU A 24 4.51 -18.98 2.71
C GLU A 24 3.54 -17.79 2.79
N ILE A 25 4.04 -16.63 3.21
CA ILE A 25 3.28 -15.38 3.25
C ILE A 25 4.01 -14.26 2.48
N PRO A 26 3.29 -13.32 1.85
CA PRO A 26 3.93 -12.14 1.26
C PRO A 26 4.28 -11.12 2.35
N CYS A 27 5.51 -10.58 2.31
CA CYS A 27 5.89 -9.46 3.18
C CYS A 27 5.09 -8.20 2.84
N PRO A 28 4.47 -7.49 3.81
CA PRO A 28 3.74 -6.25 3.53
C PRO A 28 4.63 -5.10 3.05
N THR A 29 5.93 -5.13 3.34
CA THR A 29 6.87 -4.04 3.02
C THR A 29 7.55 -4.22 1.66
N CYS A 30 8.05 -5.43 1.37
CA CYS A 30 8.81 -5.71 0.14
C CYS A 30 8.10 -6.67 -0.82
N ASN A 31 6.92 -7.17 -0.46
CA ASN A 31 6.13 -8.13 -1.24
C ASN A 31 6.89 -9.41 -1.65
N THR A 32 7.99 -9.71 -0.96
CA THR A 32 8.75 -10.95 -1.17
C THR A 32 8.06 -12.07 -0.39
N LEU A 33 7.94 -13.24 -1.02
CA LEU A 33 7.41 -14.45 -0.37
C LEU A 33 8.43 -14.92 0.68
N LEU A 34 7.97 -15.05 1.93
CA LEU A 34 8.78 -15.53 3.05
C LEU A 34 8.09 -16.70 3.73
N VAL A 35 8.90 -17.66 4.19
CA VAL A 35 8.43 -18.81 4.96
C VAL A 35 8.44 -18.44 6.44
N ILE A 36 7.33 -18.68 7.13
CA ILE A 36 7.23 -18.48 8.58
C ILE A 36 8.13 -19.51 9.29
N PRO A 37 9.10 -19.08 10.11
CA PRO A 37 9.98 -20.01 10.81
C PRO A 37 9.19 -20.84 11.85
N GLU A 38 9.70 -22.02 12.17
CA GLU A 38 9.15 -22.82 13.27
C GLU A 38 9.25 -22.07 14.60
N ALA A 39 8.27 -22.26 15.48
CA ALA A 39 8.27 -21.71 16.82
C ALA A 39 9.40 -22.33 17.67
N THR A 40 10.55 -21.67 17.72
CA THR A 40 11.61 -21.99 18.68
C THR A 40 11.39 -21.21 19.98
N PRO A 41 11.87 -21.73 21.14
CA PRO A 41 11.75 -21.01 22.42
C PRO A 41 12.44 -19.63 22.45
N GLU A 42 13.21 -19.28 21.43
CA GLU A 42 13.87 -17.98 21.27
C GLU A 42 12.98 -16.92 20.60
N ASN A 43 12.00 -17.32 19.78
CA ASN A 43 11.14 -16.41 18.99
C ASN A 43 9.69 -16.33 19.50
N LEU A 44 9.41 -16.99 20.64
CA LEU A 44 8.12 -16.92 21.32
C LEU A 44 8.10 -15.71 22.27
N ALA A 45 7.25 -14.73 21.98
CA ALA A 45 7.13 -13.54 22.81
C ALA A 45 6.51 -13.87 24.17
N THR A 46 7.36 -13.99 25.20
CA THR A 46 6.91 -14.02 26.60
C THR A 46 6.95 -12.60 27.13
N ALA A 47 5.78 -12.07 27.54
CA ALA A 47 5.67 -10.72 28.09
C ALA A 47 6.46 -10.55 29.42
N ASN A 48 7.30 -9.51 29.44
CA ASN A 48 8.12 -8.86 30.49
C ASN A 48 7.54 -8.78 31.94
N PRO A 49 8.27 -8.33 33.02
CA PRO A 49 9.53 -7.53 33.06
C PRO A 49 10.56 -7.90 34.19
N VAL A 50 11.61 -7.05 34.31
CA VAL A 50 12.51 -6.83 35.48
C VAL A 50 13.84 -7.59 35.47
N GLY A 51 14.96 -6.83 35.52
CA GLY A 51 16.25 -7.38 35.93
C GLY A 51 17.44 -6.47 35.63
N SER A 52 17.87 -5.72 36.64
CA SER A 52 19.07 -4.89 36.65
C SER A 52 20.38 -5.67 36.43
N ALA A 53 21.39 -4.97 35.90
CA ALA A 53 22.82 -5.06 36.23
C ALA A 53 23.81 -5.70 35.24
N ALA A 54 24.91 -4.94 35.08
CA ALA A 54 26.31 -5.35 34.97
C ALA A 54 26.92 -5.71 33.60
N ALA A 55 27.62 -4.71 33.06
CA ALA A 55 29.00 -4.74 32.56
C ALA A 55 29.53 -6.05 31.92
N THR A 56 29.76 -6.02 30.60
CA THR A 56 30.92 -6.69 30.00
C THR A 56 31.43 -5.84 28.84
N ARG A 57 32.66 -5.36 29.01
CA ARG A 57 33.46 -4.66 28.01
C ARG A 57 33.86 -5.70 26.96
N ILE A 58 33.51 -5.52 25.70
CA ILE A 58 34.09 -6.29 24.60
C ILE A 58 34.88 -5.34 23.71
N GLU A 59 36.15 -5.66 23.60
CA GLU A 59 37.19 -4.90 22.95
C GLU A 59 36.99 -4.88 21.43
N LYS A 60 37.33 -3.72 20.87
CA LYS A 60 37.26 -3.41 19.45
C LYS A 60 38.30 -4.23 18.69
N HIS A 61 37.85 -5.05 17.75
CA HIS A 61 38.67 -5.45 16.60
C HIS A 61 38.06 -4.87 15.32
N PHE A 62 38.52 -3.67 14.96
CA PHE A 62 38.32 -3.12 13.62
C PHE A 62 39.30 -3.78 12.67
N ALA A 63 38.83 -4.78 11.92
CA ALA A 63 39.55 -5.24 10.74
C ALA A 63 39.10 -4.38 9.54
N VAL A 64 40.02 -3.59 8.99
CA VAL A 64 39.81 -2.87 7.73
C VAL A 64 40.32 -3.76 6.60
N PRO A 65 39.48 -4.21 5.66
CA PRO A 65 39.94 -4.84 4.44
C PRO A 65 40.65 -3.79 3.57
N GLN A 66 41.95 -3.94 3.37
CA GLN A 66 42.68 -3.19 2.36
C GLN A 66 42.44 -3.86 1.00
N HIS A 67 41.67 -3.22 0.12
CA HIS A 67 41.71 -3.54 -1.30
C HIS A 67 42.31 -2.37 -2.07
N SER A 68 43.50 -2.61 -2.62
CA SER A 68 44.19 -1.76 -3.58
C SER A 68 43.78 -2.16 -5.00
N ALA A 69 42.89 -1.41 -5.63
CA ALA A 69 42.81 -1.18 -7.09
C ALA A 69 41.65 -0.22 -7.42
N PRO A 70 41.81 0.73 -8.37
CA PRO A 70 40.73 1.63 -8.76
C PRO A 70 39.92 0.99 -9.89
N GLU A 71 38.67 0.59 -9.63
CA GLU A 71 37.76 0.17 -10.68
C GLU A 71 36.81 1.33 -11.03
N SER A 72 37.10 1.95 -12.17
CA SER A 72 36.28 2.99 -12.78
C SER A 72 34.99 2.37 -13.34
N LEU A 73 33.91 2.41 -12.57
CA LEU A 73 32.57 2.15 -13.11
C LEU A 73 31.74 3.43 -13.03
N ILE A 74 31.94 4.28 -14.03
CA ILE A 74 30.98 5.32 -14.40
C ILE A 74 29.70 4.57 -14.81
N LYS A 75 28.83 4.30 -13.84
CA LYS A 75 27.42 4.01 -14.15
C LYS A 75 26.91 5.25 -14.85
N LYS A 76 26.51 5.09 -16.13
CA LYS A 76 25.73 6.09 -16.86
C LYS A 76 24.73 6.72 -15.89
N PRO A 77 24.76 8.04 -15.68
CA PRO A 77 23.82 8.68 -14.76
C PRO A 77 22.40 8.31 -15.21
N LYS A 78 21.59 7.84 -14.27
CA LYS A 78 20.14 7.67 -14.50
C LYS A 78 19.62 9.00 -15.08
N PRO A 79 18.70 8.96 -16.06
CA PRO A 79 18.10 10.17 -16.60
C PRO A 79 17.66 11.06 -15.43
N THR A 80 18.04 12.34 -15.50
CA THR A 80 17.80 13.30 -14.42
C THR A 80 16.31 13.37 -14.10
N LEU A 81 16.00 13.34 -12.81
CA LEU A 81 14.66 13.49 -12.21
C LEU A 81 13.88 14.71 -12.74
N GLN A 82 14.56 15.65 -13.40
CA GLN A 82 13.99 16.86 -14.00
C GLN A 82 13.08 16.59 -15.21
N VAL A 83 13.12 15.42 -15.85
CA VAL A 83 12.15 15.06 -16.91
C VAL A 83 10.88 14.42 -16.34
N ALA A 84 10.93 13.85 -15.12
CA ALA A 84 9.73 13.35 -14.43
C ALA A 84 8.93 14.49 -13.76
N ALA A 85 9.53 15.66 -13.55
CA ALA A 85 8.95 16.76 -12.77
C ALA A 85 8.02 17.70 -13.57
N LYS A 86 7.68 17.38 -14.83
CA LYS A 86 6.65 18.14 -15.59
C LYS A 86 5.23 17.58 -15.46
N GLU A 87 5.06 16.44 -14.78
CA GLU A 87 3.76 15.75 -14.59
C GLU A 87 3.38 15.59 -13.09
N THR A 88 4.15 16.17 -12.14
CA THR A 88 4.13 15.72 -10.73
C THR A 88 3.25 16.51 -9.76
N ASP A 89 2.58 17.60 -10.17
CA ASP A 89 1.74 18.36 -9.24
C ASP A 89 0.29 17.86 -9.16
N LYS A 90 -0.14 16.98 -10.08
CA LYS A 90 -1.50 16.40 -10.04
C LYS A 90 -1.56 15.29 -8.99
N LYS A 91 -2.38 15.47 -7.96
CA LYS A 91 -2.56 14.47 -6.90
C LYS A 91 -3.60 13.45 -7.33
N LEU A 92 -3.50 12.23 -6.81
CA LEU A 92 -4.54 11.23 -7.02
C LEU A 92 -5.81 11.67 -6.29
N ARG A 93 -6.94 11.64 -7.00
CA ARG A 93 -8.27 11.98 -6.51
C ARG A 93 -9.27 10.90 -6.88
N ILE A 94 -10.38 10.91 -6.16
CA ILE A 94 -11.50 10.00 -6.40
C ILE A 94 -12.80 10.80 -6.48
N LYS A 95 -13.64 10.45 -7.45
CA LYS A 95 -15.01 10.96 -7.56
C LYS A 95 -15.93 9.78 -7.75
N THR A 96 -16.97 9.72 -6.94
CA THR A 96 -18.10 8.80 -7.17
C THR A 96 -19.27 9.62 -7.68
N ILE A 97 -19.87 9.18 -8.77
CA ILE A 97 -21.10 9.74 -9.34
C ILE A 97 -22.15 8.64 -9.26
N LYS A 98 -23.21 8.85 -8.48
CA LYS A 98 -24.30 7.89 -8.34
C LYS A 98 -25.42 8.26 -9.30
N HIS A 99 -26.05 7.26 -9.90
CA HIS A 99 -27.17 7.48 -10.82
C HIS A 99 -28.32 8.25 -10.14
N GLY A 100 -28.67 7.90 -8.90
CA GLY A 100 -29.69 8.62 -8.13
C GLY A 100 -29.41 10.11 -7.90
N ASP A 101 -28.14 10.52 -7.80
CA ASP A 101 -27.76 11.94 -7.64
C ASP A 101 -27.92 12.74 -8.95
N CYS A 102 -28.09 12.05 -10.08
CA CYS A 102 -28.21 12.63 -11.41
C CYS A 102 -29.65 12.67 -11.95
N VAL A 103 -30.65 12.31 -11.12
CA VAL A 103 -32.05 12.34 -11.54
C VAL A 103 -32.67 13.69 -11.21
N GLU A 104 -33.02 14.45 -12.26
CA GLU A 104 -33.69 15.74 -12.16
C GLU A 104 -35.08 15.67 -12.78
N VAL A 105 -36.13 16.02 -12.02
CA VAL A 105 -37.52 16.03 -12.50
C VAL A 105 -37.92 14.68 -13.13
N GLY A 106 -37.45 13.58 -12.55
CA GLY A 106 -37.73 12.21 -13.01
C GLY A 106 -37.01 11.80 -14.30
N LYS A 107 -36.09 12.62 -14.82
CA LYS A 107 -35.23 12.27 -15.96
C LYS A 107 -33.79 12.13 -15.48
N SER A 108 -33.14 11.04 -15.88
CA SER A 108 -31.74 10.82 -15.59
C SER A 108 -30.88 11.67 -16.52
N LYS A 109 -29.99 12.47 -15.93
CA LYS A 109 -28.92 13.23 -16.60
C LYS A 109 -27.55 12.60 -16.39
N TYR A 110 -27.53 11.32 -16.04
CA TYR A 110 -26.33 10.64 -15.58
C TYR A 110 -25.21 10.66 -16.61
N ASP A 111 -25.51 10.30 -17.87
CA ASP A 111 -24.51 10.28 -18.94
C ASP A 111 -23.95 11.67 -19.23
N GLU A 112 -24.78 12.71 -19.15
CA GLU A 112 -24.38 14.11 -19.37
C GLU A 112 -23.40 14.57 -18.28
N ILE A 113 -23.74 14.33 -17.01
CA ILE A 113 -22.91 14.71 -15.86
C ILE A 113 -21.60 13.94 -15.85
N VAL A 114 -21.63 12.63 -16.13
CA VAL A 114 -20.43 11.81 -16.21
C VAL A 114 -19.54 12.29 -17.37
N THR A 115 -20.13 12.57 -18.54
CA THR A 115 -19.38 13.06 -19.71
C THR A 115 -18.72 14.40 -19.43
N GLU A 116 -19.44 15.35 -18.83
CA GLU A 116 -18.91 16.68 -18.47
C GLU A 116 -17.72 16.55 -17.50
N PHE A 117 -17.84 15.69 -16.50
CA PHE A 117 -16.76 15.44 -15.54
C PHE A 117 -15.52 14.83 -16.21
N LEU A 118 -15.71 13.84 -17.09
CA LEU A 118 -14.60 13.22 -17.83
C LEU A 118 -13.90 14.24 -18.75
N GLN A 119 -14.67 15.10 -19.44
CA GLN A 119 -14.14 16.17 -20.28
C GLN A 119 -13.36 17.21 -19.48
N GLN A 120 -13.81 17.56 -18.28
CA GLN A 120 -13.12 18.51 -17.40
C GLN A 120 -11.75 17.98 -16.95
N ILE A 121 -11.63 16.67 -16.73
CA ILE A 121 -10.39 16.05 -16.25
C ILE A 121 -9.41 15.82 -17.38
N GLY A 122 -9.88 15.44 -18.57
CA GLY A 122 -9.04 15.00 -19.68
C GLY A 122 -8.68 13.52 -19.57
N GLU A 123 -8.66 12.84 -20.72
CA GLU A 123 -8.44 11.38 -20.80
C GLU A 123 -7.10 10.95 -20.18
N GLU A 124 -6.06 11.75 -20.38
CA GLU A 124 -4.70 11.46 -19.89
C GLU A 124 -4.59 11.45 -18.36
N ASN A 125 -5.56 12.08 -17.68
CA ASN A 125 -5.59 12.18 -16.23
C ASN A 125 -6.45 11.10 -15.58
N ILE A 126 -7.21 10.32 -16.36
CA ILE A 126 -8.01 9.20 -15.84
C ILE A 126 -7.07 8.03 -15.56
N VAL A 127 -7.07 7.55 -14.31
CA VAL A 127 -6.29 6.39 -13.90
C VAL A 127 -7.11 5.12 -14.01
N GLN A 128 -8.35 5.15 -13.51
CA GLN A 128 -9.23 3.98 -13.51
C GLN A 128 -10.69 4.36 -13.30
N MET A 129 -11.60 3.57 -13.86
CA MET A 129 -13.04 3.69 -13.64
C MET A 129 -13.62 2.35 -13.20
N HIS A 130 -14.47 2.36 -12.17
CA HIS A 130 -15.14 1.17 -11.66
C HIS A 130 -16.65 1.39 -11.60
N PRO A 131 -17.47 0.52 -12.22
CA PRO A 131 -18.88 0.54 -11.95
C PRO A 131 -19.12 0.12 -10.50
N ILE A 132 -20.06 0.77 -9.84
CA ILE A 132 -20.52 0.40 -8.52
C ILE A 132 -22.02 0.13 -8.56
N SER A 133 -22.46 -0.87 -7.80
CA SER A 133 -23.87 -1.15 -7.55
C SER A 133 -24.08 -1.12 -6.05
N TYR A 134 -25.15 -0.46 -5.61
CA TYR A 134 -25.43 -0.27 -4.19
C TYR A 134 -26.93 -0.27 -3.94
N SER A 135 -27.30 -0.55 -2.70
CA SER A 135 -28.69 -0.46 -2.25
C SER A 135 -28.81 0.68 -1.24
N HIS A 136 -29.91 1.41 -1.29
CA HIS A 136 -30.24 2.42 -0.29
C HIS A 136 -31.72 2.32 0.09
N THR A 137 -32.04 2.70 1.32
CA THR A 137 -33.43 2.68 1.81
C THR A 137 -34.08 4.04 1.54
N ASP A 138 -35.39 4.02 1.30
CA ASP A 138 -36.20 5.24 1.29
C ASP A 138 -36.11 6.01 2.62
N ALA A 139 -36.49 7.29 2.62
CA ALA A 139 -36.45 8.11 3.83
C ALA A 139 -37.31 7.54 5.00
N ALA A 140 -38.26 6.66 4.69
CA ALA A 140 -39.11 6.00 5.67
C ALA A 140 -38.57 4.64 6.17
N GLY A 141 -37.43 4.16 5.65
CA GLY A 141 -36.84 2.89 6.04
C GLY A 141 -37.59 1.63 5.57
N ARG A 142 -38.57 1.76 4.67
CA ARG A 142 -39.50 0.67 4.29
C ARG A 142 -39.13 -0.02 2.99
N THR A 143 -38.57 0.72 2.03
CA THR A 143 -38.27 0.18 0.70
C THR A 143 -36.78 0.28 0.43
N MET A 144 -36.17 -0.84 0.04
CA MET A 144 -34.79 -0.86 -0.45
C MET A 144 -34.80 -0.68 -1.98
N TYR A 145 -34.03 0.29 -2.46
CA TYR A 145 -33.81 0.52 -3.87
C TYR A 145 -32.39 0.12 -4.24
N ASN A 146 -32.26 -0.65 -5.31
CA ASN A 146 -30.97 -0.92 -5.93
C ASN A 146 -30.70 0.17 -6.96
N ASP A 147 -29.47 0.68 -6.95
CA ASP A 147 -29.01 1.72 -7.85
C ASP A 147 -27.54 1.46 -8.23
N PHE A 148 -27.03 2.25 -9.17
CA PHE A 148 -25.67 2.10 -9.67
C PHE A 148 -24.95 3.44 -9.77
N GLY A 149 -23.66 3.40 -10.07
CA GLY A 149 -22.84 4.59 -10.24
C GLY A 149 -21.48 4.25 -10.83
N LEU A 150 -20.64 5.27 -10.93
CA LEU A 150 -19.28 5.18 -11.46
C LEU A 150 -18.32 5.82 -10.47
N MET A 151 -17.31 5.06 -10.07
CA MET A 151 -16.20 5.53 -9.26
C MET A 151 -14.99 5.77 -10.17
N ILE A 152 -14.54 7.00 -10.25
CA ILE A 152 -13.47 7.47 -11.13
C ILE A 152 -12.27 7.84 -10.26
N ILE A 153 -11.13 7.21 -10.52
CA ILE A 153 -9.82 7.52 -9.95
C ILE A 153 -9.05 8.30 -11.01
N PHE A 154 -8.59 9.51 -10.68
CA PHE A 154 -7.94 10.41 -11.64
C PHE A 154 -6.86 11.27 -10.98
N ARG A 155 -6.03 11.92 -11.78
CA ARG A 155 -4.98 12.85 -11.34
C ARG A 155 -5.47 14.30 -11.55
N GLY A 156 -5.56 15.10 -10.49
CA GLY A 156 -5.99 16.50 -10.57
C GLY A 156 -5.79 17.31 -9.31
#